data_AF-A0A370UE83-F1
#
_entry.id   AF-A0A370UE83-F1
#
_cell.length_a   1.000
_cell.length_b   1.000
_cell.length_c   1.000
_cell.angle_alpha   90.00
_cell.angle_beta   90.00
_cell.angle_gamma   90.00
#
_symmetry.space_group_name_H-M   'P 1'
#
loop_
_entity.id
_entity.type
_entity.pdbx_description
1 polymer ?
#
loop_
_entity_poly.entity_id
_entity_poly.type
_entity_poly.pdbx_seq_one_letter_code
_entity_poly.pdbx_strand_id
1 'polypeptide(L)'
;MSNSSLASSTNQRLDAARRMLAQSQHADEDWLTPSFETSSIFQLRSALNGLLQEVKSMYQLAADIDVTSLLEEGNTKGITVPVLKELDLLQADKNSWLSQLNLAYDIAFECRPNKAAGAVGISSNLIVTGSDSGTSTKYILNSLVEIVLRFREDAAEY
;
A
#
# COMPACT_ATOMS: atom_id res chain seq x y z
N MET A 1 1.28 -19.14 -12.39
CA MET A 1 2.53 -18.36 -12.26
C MET A 1 3.27 -18.88 -11.04
N SER A 2 4.59 -19.00 -11.07
CA SER A 2 5.36 -19.48 -9.91
C SER A 2 5.42 -18.42 -8.80
N ASN A 3 5.48 -18.82 -7.53
CA ASN A 3 5.61 -17.89 -6.40
C ASN A 3 6.83 -16.96 -6.54
N SER A 4 7.93 -17.45 -7.14
CA SER A 4 9.11 -16.64 -7.47
C SER A 4 8.82 -15.46 -8.42
N SER A 5 7.91 -15.65 -9.38
CA SER A 5 7.51 -14.58 -10.30
C SER A 5 6.63 -13.52 -9.63
N LEU A 6 5.79 -13.93 -8.66
CA LEU A 6 4.97 -13.02 -7.87
C LEU A 6 5.82 -12.20 -6.91
N ALA A 7 6.75 -12.84 -6.19
CA ALA A 7 7.69 -12.16 -5.31
C ALA A 7 8.55 -11.12 -6.04
N SER A 8 9.00 -11.44 -7.25
CA SER A 8 9.71 -10.51 -8.13
C SER A 8 8.86 -9.29 -8.50
N SER A 9 7.58 -9.51 -8.87
CA SER A 9 6.64 -8.42 -9.17
C SER A 9 6.45 -7.49 -7.98
N THR A 10 6.20 -8.01 -6.78
CA THR A 10 6.05 -7.21 -5.56
C THR A 10 7.31 -6.40 -5.25
N ASN A 11 8.50 -6.99 -5.40
CA ASN A 11 9.76 -6.29 -5.19
C ASN A 11 9.97 -5.16 -6.20
N GLN A 12 9.65 -5.40 -7.48
CA GLN A 12 9.72 -4.35 -8.50
C GLN A 12 8.84 -3.15 -8.16
N ARG A 13 7.64 -3.40 -7.58
CA ARG A 13 6.74 -2.33 -7.14
C ARG A 13 7.30 -1.57 -5.93
N LEU A 14 7.83 -2.26 -4.93
CA LEU A 14 8.46 -1.64 -3.77
C LEU A 14 9.69 -0.80 -4.16
N ASP A 15 10.52 -1.31 -5.06
CA ASP A 15 11.69 -0.59 -5.58
C ASP A 15 11.29 0.61 -6.44
N ALA A 16 10.24 0.49 -7.25
CA ALA A 16 9.69 1.62 -7.98
C ALA A 16 9.18 2.71 -7.03
N ALA A 17 8.43 2.35 -5.99
CA ALA A 17 7.97 3.30 -4.96
C ALA A 17 9.16 4.02 -4.29
N ARG A 18 10.20 3.27 -3.90
CA ARG A 18 11.41 3.80 -3.30
C ARG A 18 12.14 4.78 -4.22
N ARG A 19 12.26 4.47 -5.51
CA ARG A 19 12.89 5.35 -6.51
C ARG A 19 12.09 6.64 -6.72
N MET A 20 10.77 6.55 -6.77
CA MET A 20 9.91 7.74 -6.93
C MET A 20 10.01 8.66 -5.71
N LEU A 21 10.05 8.12 -4.49
CA LEU A 21 10.30 8.92 -3.27
C LEU A 21 11.69 9.53 -3.24
N ALA A 22 12.71 8.82 -3.72
CA ALA A 22 14.05 9.40 -3.84
C ALA A 22 14.05 10.54 -4.86
N GLN A 23 13.37 10.37 -6.00
CA GLN A 23 13.23 11.42 -7.02
C GLN A 23 12.48 12.64 -6.49
N SER A 24 11.43 12.47 -5.70
CA SER A 24 10.69 13.59 -5.11
C SER A 24 11.55 14.44 -4.16
N GLN A 25 12.56 13.84 -3.50
CA GLN A 25 13.48 14.54 -2.60
C GLN A 25 14.62 15.27 -3.32
N HIS A 26 14.93 14.88 -4.56
CA HIS A 26 16.00 15.46 -5.37
C HIS A 26 15.47 16.21 -6.60
N ALA A 27 14.15 16.40 -6.69
CA ALA A 27 13.54 17.17 -7.75
C ALA A 27 13.88 18.66 -7.51
N ASP A 28 14.57 19.27 -8.47
CA ASP A 28 14.82 20.71 -8.45
C ASP A 28 13.51 21.49 -8.73
N GLU A 29 12.54 20.85 -9.39
CA GLU A 29 11.24 21.42 -9.69
C GLU A 29 10.16 21.00 -8.67
N ASP A 30 9.82 21.92 -7.76
CA ASP A 30 8.79 21.72 -6.72
C ASP A 30 7.43 21.22 -7.24
N TRP A 31 7.08 21.54 -8.50
CA TRP A 31 5.81 21.13 -9.10
C TRP A 31 5.77 19.64 -9.48
N LEU A 32 6.93 18.97 -9.62
CA LEU A 32 7.01 17.54 -9.91
C LEU A 32 6.88 16.68 -8.65
N THR A 33 7.24 17.21 -7.49
CA THR A 33 7.23 16.50 -6.19
C THR A 33 5.88 15.81 -5.90
N PRO A 34 4.71 16.47 -6.05
CA PRO A 34 3.42 15.82 -5.80
C PRO A 34 3.13 14.66 -6.77
N SER A 35 3.65 14.73 -8.00
CA SER A 35 3.47 13.68 -9.01
C SER A 35 4.28 12.44 -8.68
N PHE A 36 5.51 12.61 -8.19
CA PHE A 36 6.35 11.52 -7.71
C PHE A 36 5.77 10.88 -6.45
N GLU A 37 5.29 11.68 -5.49
CA GLU A 37 4.65 11.18 -4.28
C GLU A 37 3.39 10.38 -4.62
N THR A 38 2.51 10.91 -5.47
CA THR A 38 1.31 10.21 -5.95
C THR A 38 1.65 8.90 -6.67
N SER A 39 2.66 8.93 -7.55
CA SER A 39 3.13 7.74 -8.24
C SER A 39 3.66 6.69 -7.27
N SER A 40 4.36 7.10 -6.21
CA SER A 40 4.85 6.18 -5.19
C SER A 40 3.71 5.50 -4.41
N ILE A 41 2.63 6.23 -4.09
CA ILE A 41 1.42 5.67 -3.45
C ILE A 41 0.79 4.60 -4.34
N PHE A 42 0.69 4.85 -5.65
CA PHE A 42 0.19 3.86 -6.59
C PHE A 42 1.05 2.58 -6.61
N GLN A 43 2.37 2.73 -6.64
CA GLN A 43 3.27 1.59 -6.59
C GLN A 43 3.14 0.82 -5.26
N LEU A 44 2.95 1.51 -4.14
CA LEU A 44 2.71 0.88 -2.83
C LEU A 44 1.39 0.10 -2.79
N ARG A 45 0.29 0.67 -3.32
CA ARG A 45 -0.99 -0.04 -3.42
C ARG A 45 -0.87 -1.27 -4.33
N SER A 46 -0.13 -1.16 -5.43
CA SER A 46 0.17 -2.28 -6.32
C SER A 46 1.05 -3.34 -5.66
N ALA A 47 2.00 -2.95 -4.81
CA ALA A 47 2.84 -3.87 -4.04
C ALA A 47 2.01 -4.64 -3.02
N LEU A 48 1.09 -3.98 -2.32
CA LEU A 48 0.15 -4.64 -1.40
C LEU A 48 -0.71 -5.68 -2.13
N ASN A 49 -1.23 -5.36 -3.32
CA ASN A 49 -1.95 -6.35 -4.13
C ASN A 49 -1.04 -7.51 -4.57
N GLY A 50 0.23 -7.23 -4.87
CA GLY A 50 1.25 -8.26 -5.15
C GLY A 50 1.45 -9.21 -3.96
N LEU A 51 1.57 -8.67 -2.73
CA LEU A 51 1.64 -9.46 -1.51
C LEU A 51 0.40 -10.36 -1.33
N LEU A 52 -0.81 -9.82 -1.52
CA LEU A 52 -2.03 -10.63 -1.43
C LEU A 52 -2.07 -11.75 -2.49
N GLN A 53 -1.55 -11.51 -3.69
CA GLN A 53 -1.39 -12.56 -4.70
C GLN A 53 -0.36 -13.61 -4.29
N GLU A 54 0.76 -13.22 -3.69
CA GLU A 54 1.75 -14.16 -3.14
C GLU A 54 1.11 -15.04 -2.06
N VAL A 55 0.41 -14.44 -1.09
CA VAL A 55 -0.31 -15.16 -0.02
C VAL A 55 -1.34 -16.12 -0.62
N LYS A 56 -2.19 -15.64 -1.54
CA LYS A 56 -3.18 -16.45 -2.23
C LYS A 56 -2.55 -17.67 -2.90
N SER A 57 -1.45 -17.47 -3.61
CA SER A 57 -0.73 -18.53 -4.33
C SER A 57 -0.04 -19.52 -3.39
N MET A 58 0.58 -19.03 -2.30
CA MET A 58 1.29 -19.87 -1.32
C MET A 58 0.34 -20.81 -0.58
N TYR A 59 -0.79 -20.29 -0.10
CA TYR A 59 -1.78 -21.08 0.65
C TYR A 59 -2.87 -21.69 -0.23
N GLN A 60 -2.74 -21.60 -1.56
CA GLN A 60 -3.70 -22.13 -2.54
C GLN A 60 -5.15 -21.69 -2.25
N LEU A 61 -5.31 -20.41 -1.95
CA LEU A 61 -6.62 -19.78 -1.71
C LEU A 61 -7.27 -19.45 -3.07
N ALA A 62 -8.56 -19.73 -3.21
CA ALA A 62 -9.36 -19.51 -4.41
C ALA A 62 -10.14 -18.19 -4.41
N ALA A 63 -10.21 -17.48 -3.28
CA ALA A 63 -10.95 -16.25 -3.07
C ALA A 63 -10.36 -15.05 -3.82
N ASP A 64 -11.13 -13.98 -3.92
CA ASP A 64 -10.70 -12.74 -4.56
C ASP A 64 -9.51 -12.09 -3.83
N ILE A 65 -8.79 -11.19 -4.53
CA ILE A 65 -7.61 -10.51 -3.99
C ILE A 65 -8.08 -9.37 -3.07
N ASP A 66 -8.53 -9.76 -1.89
CA ASP A 66 -8.97 -8.88 -0.82
C ASP A 66 -8.63 -9.51 0.55
N VAL A 67 -8.28 -8.68 1.53
CA VAL A 67 -7.82 -9.16 2.85
C VAL A 67 -8.91 -9.98 3.53
N THR A 68 -10.14 -9.47 3.56
CA THR A 68 -11.27 -10.14 4.25
C THR A 68 -11.62 -11.45 3.57
N SER A 69 -11.69 -11.46 2.24
CA SER A 69 -12.01 -12.66 1.45
C SER A 69 -10.97 -13.77 1.62
N LEU A 70 -9.68 -13.43 1.59
CA LEU A 70 -8.60 -14.41 1.78
C LEU A 70 -8.54 -14.93 3.22
N LEU A 71 -8.83 -14.08 4.21
CA LEU A 71 -8.85 -14.46 5.62
C LEU A 71 -10.01 -15.40 5.94
N GLU A 72 -11.21 -15.11 5.41
CA GLU A 72 -12.37 -16.00 5.52
C GLU A 72 -12.09 -17.37 4.91
N GLU A 73 -11.55 -17.42 3.70
CA GLU A 73 -11.23 -18.69 3.07
C GLU A 73 -10.17 -19.48 3.85
N GLY A 74 -9.11 -18.81 4.31
CA GLY A 74 -8.09 -19.41 5.18
C GLY A 74 -8.73 -20.07 6.40
N ASN A 75 -9.61 -19.35 7.09
CA ASN A 75 -10.34 -19.87 8.24
C ASN A 75 -11.22 -21.09 7.89
N THR A 76 -11.91 -21.07 6.74
CA THR A 76 -12.73 -22.23 6.30
C THR A 76 -11.89 -23.47 6.01
N LYS A 77 -10.64 -23.29 5.54
CA LYS A 77 -9.67 -24.36 5.32
C LYS A 77 -8.92 -24.77 6.59
N GLY A 78 -9.17 -24.11 7.72
CA GLY A 78 -8.43 -24.33 8.98
C GLY A 78 -6.99 -23.82 8.93
N ILE A 79 -6.66 -22.95 7.98
CA ILE A 79 -5.33 -22.36 7.81
C ILE A 79 -5.33 -20.98 8.46
N THR A 80 -4.43 -20.76 9.41
CA THR A 80 -4.16 -19.42 9.93
C THR A 80 -2.99 -18.81 9.19
N VAL A 81 -3.22 -17.69 8.51
CA VAL A 81 -2.16 -16.88 7.90
C VAL A 81 -1.94 -15.64 8.77
N PRO A 82 -0.82 -15.53 9.51
CA PRO A 82 -0.56 -14.43 10.44
C PRO A 82 -0.65 -13.05 9.78
N VAL A 83 -0.09 -12.92 8.57
CA VAL A 83 -0.05 -11.67 7.81
C VAL A 83 -1.45 -11.19 7.43
N LEU A 84 -2.38 -12.08 7.07
CA LEU A 84 -3.76 -11.67 6.77
C LEU A 84 -4.48 -11.17 8.03
N LYS A 85 -4.24 -11.78 9.19
CA LYS A 85 -4.79 -11.31 10.48
C LYS A 85 -4.24 -9.94 10.86
N GLU A 86 -2.94 -9.72 10.68
CA GLU A 86 -2.31 -8.42 10.92
C GLU A 86 -2.89 -7.35 9.99
N LEU A 87 -3.04 -7.64 8.69
CA LEU A 87 -3.63 -6.72 7.72
C LEU A 87 -5.11 -6.40 8.03
N ASP A 88 -5.89 -7.38 8.50
CA ASP A 88 -7.28 -7.17 8.91
C ASP A 88 -7.38 -6.23 10.13
N LEU A 89 -6.51 -6.42 11.14
CA LEU A 89 -6.41 -5.52 12.28
C LEU A 89 -6.00 -4.10 11.86
N LEU A 90 -5.02 -3.98 10.97
CA LEU A 90 -4.59 -2.70 10.43
C LEU A 90 -5.72 -2.03 9.62
N GLN A 91 -6.52 -2.79 8.88
CA GLN A 91 -7.65 -2.25 8.13
C GLN A 91 -8.78 -1.74 9.04
N ALA A 92 -8.97 -2.35 10.21
CA ALA A 92 -9.93 -1.89 11.22
C ALA A 92 -9.48 -0.60 11.93
N ASP A 93 -8.17 -0.40 12.09
CA ASP A 93 -7.62 0.82 12.69
C ASP A 93 -7.50 1.96 11.66
N LYS A 94 -8.30 3.02 11.85
CA LYS A 94 -8.30 4.21 10.98
C LYS A 94 -6.98 4.98 10.98
N ASN A 95 -6.16 4.81 12.01
CA ASN A 95 -4.88 5.50 12.14
C ASN A 95 -3.70 4.66 11.63
N SER A 96 -3.95 3.41 11.20
CA SER A 96 -2.90 2.54 10.69
C SER A 96 -2.29 3.05 9.38
N TRP A 97 -1.06 2.63 9.09
CA TRP A 97 -0.40 2.91 7.82
C TRP A 97 -1.22 2.37 6.62
N LEU A 98 -1.96 1.27 6.79
CA LEU A 98 -2.76 0.66 5.74
C LEU A 98 -4.00 1.51 5.42
N SER A 99 -4.67 2.00 6.46
CA SER A 99 -5.78 2.94 6.32
C SER A 99 -5.32 4.25 5.69
N GLN A 100 -4.14 4.76 6.08
CA GLN A 100 -3.53 5.94 5.48
C GLN A 100 -3.18 5.72 4.00
N LEU A 101 -2.63 4.54 3.63
CA LEU A 101 -2.35 4.19 2.24
C LEU A 101 -3.61 4.18 1.38
N ASN A 102 -4.68 3.54 1.86
CA ASN A 102 -5.96 3.48 1.13
C ASN A 102 -6.57 4.89 0.98
N LEU A 103 -6.57 5.69 2.05
CA LEU A 103 -7.07 7.06 2.01
C LEU A 103 -6.26 7.93 1.03
N ALA A 104 -4.93 7.84 1.06
CA ALA A 104 -4.08 8.62 0.17
C ALA A 104 -4.25 8.18 -1.30
N TYR A 105 -4.43 6.88 -1.54
CA TYR A 105 -4.75 6.33 -2.85
C TYR A 105 -6.10 6.84 -3.37
N ASP A 106 -7.15 6.80 -2.55
CA ASP A 106 -8.49 7.26 -2.93
C ASP A 106 -8.52 8.76 -3.24
N ILE A 107 -7.81 9.58 -2.45
CA ILE A 107 -7.69 11.03 -2.69
C ILE A 107 -6.98 11.29 -4.03
N ALA A 108 -5.89 10.56 -4.29
CA ALA A 108 -5.07 10.77 -5.47
C ALA A 108 -5.73 10.30 -6.77
N PHE A 109 -6.51 9.21 -6.73
CA PHE A 109 -7.03 8.56 -7.93
C PHE A 109 -8.54 8.70 -8.15
N GLU A 110 -9.36 8.86 -7.11
CA GLU A 110 -10.81 8.91 -7.27
C GLU A 110 -11.38 10.34 -7.40
N CYS A 111 -10.55 11.39 -7.45
CA CYS A 111 -11.00 12.79 -7.49
C CYS A 111 -12.10 13.09 -6.45
N ARG A 112 -12.11 12.38 -5.32
CA ARG A 112 -13.10 12.64 -4.26
C ARG A 112 -12.71 13.97 -3.61
N PRO A 113 -13.58 14.98 -3.60
CA PRO A 113 -13.28 16.21 -2.89
C PRO A 113 -13.02 15.84 -1.45
N ASN A 114 -11.82 16.20 -0.97
CA ASN A 114 -11.41 16.00 0.40
C ASN A 114 -12.53 16.54 1.30
N LYS A 115 -13.20 15.69 2.10
CA LYS A 115 -14.32 16.14 2.95
C LYS A 115 -13.89 17.20 3.97
N ALA A 116 -12.59 17.31 4.25
CA ALA A 116 -12.02 18.39 5.06
C ALA A 116 -11.95 19.75 4.32
N ALA A 117 -11.88 19.76 2.98
CA ALA A 117 -11.83 20.98 2.18
C ALA A 117 -13.20 21.67 2.01
N GLY A 118 -14.31 20.99 2.37
CA GLY A 118 -15.65 21.57 2.31
C GLY A 118 -16.01 22.50 3.48
N ALA A 119 -15.19 22.59 4.52
CA ALA A 119 -15.48 23.39 5.72
C ALA A 119 -14.81 24.78 5.73
N VAL A 120 -13.92 25.07 4.77
CA VAL A 120 -13.22 26.35 4.70
C VAL A 120 -13.50 26.96 3.33
N GLY A 121 -14.51 27.82 3.28
CA GLY A 121 -14.81 28.63 2.10
C GLY A 121 -13.64 29.54 1.77
N ILE A 122 -12.74 29.09 0.91
CA ILE A 122 -11.77 29.94 0.23
C ILE A 122 -11.77 29.56 -1.24
N SER A 123 -12.42 30.40 -2.03
CA SER A 123 -12.27 30.49 -3.47
C SER A 123 -10.83 30.88 -3.81
N SER A 124 -9.98 29.87 -3.95
CA SER A 124 -8.68 29.98 -4.61
C SER A 124 -8.26 28.57 -5.00
N ASN A 125 -7.98 28.37 -6.30
CA ASN A 125 -7.37 27.17 -6.87
C ASN A 125 -5.94 26.96 -6.34
N LEU A 126 -5.82 26.78 -5.04
CA LEU A 126 -4.61 26.42 -4.32
C LEU A 126 -4.88 25.01 -3.81
N ILE A 127 -4.52 24.02 -4.63
CA ILE A 127 -4.33 22.66 -4.16
C ILE A 127 -3.09 22.71 -3.26
N VAL A 128 -3.26 23.20 -2.02
CA VAL A 128 -2.28 22.96 -0.96
C VAL A 128 -2.61 21.58 -0.42
N THR A 129 -2.15 20.56 -1.15
CA THR A 129 -1.87 19.27 -0.56
C THR A 129 -0.69 19.50 0.37
N GLY A 130 -0.90 19.45 1.69
CA GLY A 130 0.22 19.45 2.62
C GLY A 130 1.11 18.26 2.32
N SER A 131 2.20 18.48 1.60
CA SER A 131 3.25 17.49 1.38
C SER A 131 4.17 17.53 2.60
N ASP A 132 4.35 16.39 3.25
CA ASP A 132 5.28 16.22 4.37
C ASP A 132 6.67 15.77 3.88
N SER A 133 7.03 16.17 2.65
CA SER A 133 8.26 15.77 1.97
C SER A 133 8.39 14.25 1.81
N GLY A 134 7.25 13.56 1.63
CA GLY A 134 7.17 12.12 1.45
C GLY A 134 7.45 11.31 2.72
N THR A 135 7.41 11.91 3.91
CA THR A 135 7.71 11.24 5.18
C THR A 135 6.68 10.15 5.49
N SER A 136 5.38 10.45 5.33
CA SER A 136 4.29 9.50 5.53
C SER A 136 4.37 8.36 4.52
N THR A 137 4.64 8.67 3.26
CA THR A 137 4.77 7.65 2.22
C THR A 137 6.00 6.76 2.43
N LYS A 138 7.09 7.32 2.96
CA LYS A 138 8.28 6.55 3.37
C LYS A 138 7.99 5.65 4.57
N TYR A 139 7.20 6.11 5.54
CA TYR A 139 6.75 5.27 6.65
C TYR A 139 5.91 4.08 6.15
N ILE A 140 4.93 4.34 5.27
CA ILE A 140 4.12 3.29 4.62
C ILE A 140 5.00 2.30 3.85
N LEU A 141 5.96 2.79 3.06
CA LEU A 141 6.92 1.94 2.35
C LEU A 141 7.65 1.01 3.30
N ASN A 142 8.19 1.53 4.40
CA ASN A 142 8.94 0.73 5.37
C ASN A 142 8.05 -0.32 6.05
N SER A 143 6.84 0.06 6.48
CA SER A 143 5.89 -0.87 7.10
C SER A 143 5.46 -1.99 6.14
N LEU A 144 5.23 -1.66 4.87
CA LEU A 144 4.88 -2.67 3.87
C LEU A 144 6.05 -3.61 3.57
N VAL A 145 7.28 -3.07 3.47
CA VAL A 145 8.49 -3.89 3.29
C VAL A 145 8.66 -4.85 4.46
N GLU A 146 8.48 -4.39 5.69
CA GLU A 146 8.59 -5.23 6.89
C GLU A 146 7.61 -6.41 6.87
N ILE A 147 6.34 -6.15 6.56
CA ILE A 147 5.32 -7.20 6.46
C ILE A 147 5.65 -8.20 5.34
N VAL A 148 6.12 -7.71 4.18
CA VAL A 148 6.53 -8.58 3.07
C VAL A 148 7.72 -9.46 3.46
N LEU A 149 8.71 -8.92 4.17
CA LEU A 149 9.86 -9.70 4.65
C LEU A 149 9.42 -10.76 5.64
N ARG A 150 8.64 -10.39 6.66
CA ARG A 150 8.12 -11.31 7.68
C ARG A 150 7.28 -12.42 7.06
N PHE A 151 6.40 -12.08 6.12
CA PHE A 151 5.63 -13.07 5.35
C PHE A 151 6.53 -14.10 4.66
N ARG A 152 7.63 -13.65 4.06
CA ARG A 152 8.53 -14.53 3.30
C ARG A 152 9.44 -15.35 4.20
N GLU A 153 9.80 -14.82 5.37
CA GLU A 153 10.49 -15.57 6.42
C GLU A 153 9.59 -16.71 6.90
N ASP A 154 8.33 -16.41 7.26
CA ASP A 154 7.34 -17.42 7.65
C ASP A 154 7.11 -18.44 6.52
N ALA A 155 7.02 -17.98 5.26
CA ALA A 155 6.79 -18.85 4.11
C ALA A 155 8.00 -19.73 3.75
N ALA A 156 9.22 -19.38 4.17
CA ALA A 156 10.41 -20.18 3.94
C ALA A 156 10.53 -21.37 4.90
N GLU A 157 9.79 -21.35 6.02
CA GLU A 157 9.75 -22.45 6.99
C GLU A 157 8.84 -23.61 6.56
N TYR A 158 7.98 -23.41 5.55
CA TYR A 158 6.99 -24.38 5.05
C TYR A 158 7.29 -24.87 3.62
#